data_AF-A0A9W7G5X1-F1
#
_entry.id   AF-A0A9W7G5X1-F1
#
_cell.length_a   1.000
_cell.length_b   1.000
_cell.length_c   1.000
_cell.angle_alpha   90.00
_cell.angle_beta   90.00
_cell.angle_gamma   90.00
#
_symmetry.space_group_name_H-M   'P 1'
#
loop_
_entity.id
_entity.type
_entity.pdbx_description
1 polymer ?
#
loop_
_entity_poly.entity_id
_entity_poly.type
_entity_poly.pdbx_seq_one_letter_code
_entity_poly.pdbx_strand_id
1 'polypeptide(L)'
;MGGKSSKSKQTPEKKVSTPFKVGDNVTSIYGNGVVEEIRHDGTIIFILNNWELAYNSKVTCYLNVDAVKLAAVKPAAVKEAAVKLTDAQEHAQEHAQEHDQEPAVEVVSSPFKVGEKVKSIYGSGIVEEIRNDGTVIFILNNWELAYGSKVKCYLNADAVKANDGSADTPPPPPASSQATPTPAPAPTPSPAPNPPKFGANSFVSTPYGEGVILEARASDYVVQLKRSTWELAYGQRPTLYLSERDLAAPTGLVRGGDKVRSIYGRGYVLSRRGPN
;
A
#
# COMPACT_ATOMS: atom_id res chain seq x y z
N MET A 1 22.61 -16.20 48.31
CA MET A 1 21.28 -15.77 47.83
C MET A 1 20.98 -16.50 46.53
N GLY A 2 20.15 -17.55 46.57
CA GLY A 2 19.87 -18.42 45.42
C GLY A 2 18.79 -17.84 44.51
N GLY A 3 19.17 -17.44 43.29
CA GLY A 3 18.24 -16.97 42.27
C GLY A 3 17.44 -18.12 41.67
N LYS A 4 16.13 -18.13 41.90
CA LYS A 4 15.20 -19.08 41.28
C LYS A 4 15.11 -18.77 39.78
N SER A 5 15.55 -19.72 38.95
CA SER A 5 15.45 -19.67 37.50
C SER A 5 14.02 -19.98 37.07
N SER A 6 13.30 -18.97 36.58
CA SER A 6 11.94 -19.09 36.08
C SER A 6 11.95 -19.75 34.70
N LYS A 7 11.61 -21.05 34.62
CA LYS A 7 11.35 -21.73 33.35
C LYS A 7 10.09 -21.12 32.71
N SER A 8 10.29 -20.36 31.64
CA SER A 8 9.22 -19.93 30.72
C SER A 8 8.59 -21.17 30.09
N LYS A 9 7.30 -21.37 30.36
CA LYS A 9 6.49 -22.46 29.81
C LYS A 9 6.10 -22.05 28.38
N GLN A 10 6.88 -22.49 27.40
CA GLN A 10 6.61 -22.23 25.98
C GLN A 10 5.32 -22.97 25.61
N THR A 11 4.25 -22.21 25.36
CA THR A 11 2.98 -22.76 24.87
C THR A 11 3.24 -23.40 23.51
N PRO A 12 2.87 -24.67 23.29
CA PRO A 12 3.10 -25.32 22.00
C PRO A 12 2.35 -24.56 20.91
N GLU A 13 3.08 -24.00 19.95
CA GLU A 13 2.50 -23.37 18.77
C GLU A 13 1.70 -24.42 18.02
N LYS A 14 0.38 -24.20 17.95
CA LYS A 14 -0.53 -25.04 17.18
C LYS A 14 -0.22 -24.79 15.70
N LYS A 15 0.56 -25.69 15.10
CA LYS A 15 0.88 -25.67 13.67
C LYS A 15 -0.43 -25.65 12.86
N VAL A 16 -0.76 -24.51 12.28
CA VAL A 16 -1.93 -24.36 11.41
C VAL A 16 -1.60 -25.05 10.09
N SER A 17 -2.28 -26.17 9.81
CA SER A 17 -2.14 -26.86 8.53
C SER A 17 -2.95 -26.12 7.47
N THR A 18 -2.29 -25.44 6.53
CA THR A 18 -2.96 -24.73 5.44
C THR A 18 -3.19 -25.67 4.25
N PRO A 19 -4.37 -25.65 3.60
CA PRO A 19 -4.64 -26.47 2.40
C PRO A 19 -3.98 -25.92 1.12
N PHE A 20 -3.34 -24.76 1.19
CA PHE A 20 -2.71 -24.07 0.08
C PHE A 20 -1.23 -24.44 -0.06
N LYS A 21 -0.71 -24.38 -1.30
CA LYS A 21 0.71 -24.41 -1.62
C LYS A 21 1.11 -23.19 -2.44
N VAL A 22 2.39 -22.82 -2.39
CA VAL A 22 2.96 -21.81 -3.29
C VAL A 22 2.71 -22.22 -4.74
N GLY A 23 2.25 -21.28 -5.56
CA GLY A 23 1.81 -21.49 -6.94
C GLY A 23 0.34 -21.84 -7.11
N ASP A 24 -0.43 -22.06 -6.04
CA ASP A 24 -1.87 -22.28 -6.17
C ASP A 24 -2.58 -21.02 -6.68
N ASN A 25 -3.54 -21.22 -7.59
CA ASN A 25 -4.48 -20.17 -7.96
C ASN A 25 -5.51 -20.02 -6.85
N VAL A 26 -5.68 -18.79 -6.37
CA VAL A 26 -6.59 -18.45 -5.29
C VAL A 26 -7.51 -17.30 -5.67
N THR A 27 -8.68 -17.27 -5.04
CA THR A 27 -9.66 -16.20 -5.15
C THR A 27 -9.87 -15.58 -3.77
N SER A 28 -9.85 -14.26 -3.72
CA SER A 28 -10.15 -13.45 -2.53
C SER A 28 -11.24 -12.43 -2.83
N ILE A 29 -11.64 -11.63 -1.84
CA ILE A 29 -12.53 -10.48 -2.03
C ILE A 29 -11.96 -9.41 -2.97
N TYR A 30 -10.64 -9.41 -3.21
CA TYR A 30 -9.97 -8.47 -4.12
C TYR A 30 -9.76 -9.05 -5.53
N GLY A 31 -10.16 -10.30 -5.77
CA GLY A 31 -10.04 -10.97 -7.06
C GLY A 31 -9.14 -12.21 -7.03
N ASN A 32 -8.73 -12.64 -8.22
CA ASN A 32 -7.94 -13.85 -8.44
C ASN A 32 -6.44 -13.56 -8.43
N GLY A 33 -5.64 -14.48 -7.89
CA GLY A 33 -4.19 -14.37 -7.84
C GLY A 33 -3.47 -15.71 -7.65
N VAL A 34 -2.15 -15.65 -7.52
CA VAL A 34 -1.27 -16.82 -7.33
C VAL A 34 -0.54 -16.70 -6.00
N VAL A 35 -0.58 -17.77 -5.19
CA VAL A 35 0.12 -17.83 -3.90
C VAL A 35 1.62 -17.75 -4.11
N GLU A 36 2.27 -16.80 -3.45
CA GLU A 36 3.71 -16.57 -3.50
C GLU A 36 4.40 -17.12 -2.22
N GLU A 37 3.81 -16.88 -1.05
CA GLU A 37 4.36 -17.30 0.24
C GLU A 37 3.24 -17.69 1.22
N ILE A 38 3.51 -18.66 2.08
CA ILE A 38 2.63 -19.04 3.19
C ILE A 38 3.42 -18.92 4.48
N ARG A 39 2.98 -18.05 5.37
CA ARG A 39 3.64 -17.79 6.65
C ARG A 39 3.19 -18.76 7.74
N HIS A 40 4.01 -18.89 8.78
CA HIS A 40 3.77 -19.76 9.92
C HIS A 40 2.52 -19.36 10.74
N ASP A 41 2.11 -18.09 10.64
CA ASP A 41 0.93 -17.54 11.32
C ASP A 41 -0.39 -17.79 10.56
N GLY A 42 -0.34 -18.44 9.39
CA GLY A 42 -1.51 -18.68 8.54
C GLY A 42 -1.84 -17.54 7.57
N THR A 43 -0.98 -16.51 7.49
CA THR A 43 -1.08 -15.47 6.45
C THR A 43 -0.61 -16.03 5.11
N ILE A 44 -1.44 -15.86 4.08
CA ILE A 44 -1.15 -16.16 2.69
C ILE A 44 -0.79 -14.86 1.98
N ILE A 45 0.35 -14.87 1.30
CA ILE A 45 0.80 -13.82 0.41
C ILE A 45 0.57 -14.28 -1.02
N PHE A 46 -0.16 -13.49 -1.80
CA PHE A 46 -0.44 -13.82 -3.20
C PHE A 46 -0.48 -12.57 -4.07
N ILE A 47 -0.16 -12.75 -5.35
CA ILE A 47 -0.14 -11.68 -6.36
C ILE A 47 -1.43 -11.73 -7.16
N LEU A 48 -2.15 -10.61 -7.26
CA LEU A 48 -3.37 -10.52 -8.07
C LEU A 48 -3.04 -10.52 -9.57
N ASN A 49 -3.80 -11.31 -10.35
CA ASN A 49 -3.55 -11.50 -11.79
C ASN A 49 -4.00 -10.29 -12.63
N ASN A 50 -5.10 -9.65 -12.24
CA ASN A 50 -5.77 -8.61 -13.04
C ASN A 50 -5.62 -7.20 -12.45
N TRP A 51 -4.73 -7.03 -11.47
CA TRP A 51 -4.50 -5.74 -10.83
C TRP A 51 -3.05 -5.31 -11.02
N GLU A 52 -2.90 -4.09 -11.48
CA GLU A 52 -1.63 -3.45 -11.72
C GLU A 52 -1.71 -2.03 -11.15
N LEU A 53 -0.77 -1.71 -10.26
CA LEU A 53 -0.62 -0.35 -9.76
C LEU A 53 0.05 0.51 -10.83
N ALA A 54 0.15 1.82 -10.56
CA ALA A 54 0.98 2.70 -11.37
C ALA A 54 2.37 2.09 -11.59
N TYR A 55 2.92 2.29 -12.79
CA TYR A 55 4.25 1.81 -13.19
C TYR A 55 4.39 0.29 -13.24
N ASN A 56 3.37 -0.44 -13.69
CA ASN A 56 3.39 -1.91 -13.87
C ASN A 56 3.76 -2.72 -12.62
N SER A 57 3.52 -2.16 -11.42
CA SER A 57 3.77 -2.89 -10.18
C SER A 57 2.62 -3.84 -9.90
N LYS A 58 2.91 -5.12 -9.67
CA LYS A 58 1.90 -6.12 -9.32
C LYS A 58 1.37 -5.87 -7.90
N VAL A 59 0.08 -6.14 -7.69
CA VAL A 59 -0.55 -5.99 -6.38
C VAL A 59 -0.32 -7.26 -5.56
N THR A 60 0.37 -7.13 -4.44
CA THR A 60 0.56 -8.20 -3.44
C THR A 60 -0.43 -8.04 -2.30
N CYS A 61 -1.17 -9.11 -2.00
CA CYS A 61 -2.14 -9.17 -0.91
C CYS A 61 -1.62 -10.01 0.26
N TYR A 62 -2.02 -9.63 1.48
CA TYR A 62 -1.70 -10.34 2.73
C TYR A 62 -3.01 -10.67 3.44
N LEU A 63 -3.47 -11.92 3.36
CA LEU A 63 -4.75 -12.34 3.94
C LEU A 63 -4.61 -13.60 4.76
N ASN A 64 -5.44 -13.73 5.80
CA ASN A 64 -5.56 -14.98 6.54
C ASN A 64 -6.14 -16.09 5.65
N VAL A 65 -5.77 -17.33 5.95
CA VAL A 65 -6.23 -18.56 5.27
C VAL A 65 -7.76 -18.61 5.06
N ASP A 66 -8.54 -18.09 6.01
CA ASP A 66 -10.01 -18.11 5.98
C ASP A 66 -10.62 -17.13 4.96
N ALA A 67 -9.86 -16.12 4.54
CA ALA A 67 -10.27 -15.10 3.58
C ALA A 67 -9.90 -15.45 2.13
N VAL A 68 -9.25 -16.60 1.93
CA VAL A 68 -8.76 -17.06 0.64
C VAL A 68 -9.44 -18.37 0.29
N LYS A 69 -9.89 -18.52 -0.95
CA LYS A 69 -10.48 -19.76 -1.47
C LYS A 69 -9.60 -20.29 -2.59
N LEU A 70 -9.47 -21.61 -2.71
CA LEU A 70 -8.81 -22.20 -3.87
C LEU A 70 -9.66 -21.82 -5.11
N ALA A 71 -9.04 -21.19 -6.10
CA ALA A 71 -9.74 -20.88 -7.33
C ALA A 71 -10.14 -22.21 -7.97
N ALA A 72 -11.41 -22.36 -8.30
CA ALA A 72 -11.84 -23.51 -9.07
C ALA A 72 -11.07 -23.47 -10.39
N VAL A 73 -10.15 -24.42 -10.57
CA VAL A 73 -9.45 -24.59 -11.85
C VAL A 73 -10.54 -24.99 -12.82
N LYS A 74 -11.08 -24.00 -13.55
CA LYS A 74 -11.95 -24.28 -14.68
C LYS A 74 -11.09 -25.17 -15.59
N PRO A 75 -11.50 -26.41 -15.89
CA PRO A 75 -10.75 -27.30 -16.78
C PRO A 75 -10.87 -26.74 -18.20
N ALA A 76 -10.18 -25.63 -18.44
CA ALA A 76 -10.10 -24.95 -19.71
C ALA A 76 -8.64 -25.06 -20.17
N ALA A 77 -8.46 -25.82 -21.24
CA ALA A 77 -7.29 -25.79 -22.13
C ALA A 77 -5.92 -26.29 -21.61
N VAL A 78 -5.86 -27.33 -20.77
CA VAL A 78 -4.59 -28.08 -20.56
C VAL A 78 -4.17 -28.91 -21.80
N LYS A 79 -4.96 -28.91 -22.89
CA LYS A 79 -4.59 -29.59 -24.14
C LYS A 79 -3.60 -28.84 -25.04
N GLU A 80 -3.23 -27.60 -24.75
CA GLU A 80 -2.40 -26.80 -25.69
C GLU A 80 -0.98 -26.44 -25.23
N ALA A 81 -0.54 -26.86 -24.03
CA ALA A 81 0.80 -26.56 -23.53
C ALA A 81 1.76 -27.79 -23.47
N ALA A 82 1.28 -29.00 -23.80
CA ALA A 82 2.10 -30.22 -23.76
C ALA A 82 2.51 -30.77 -25.14
N VAL A 83 2.11 -30.14 -26.25
CA VAL A 83 2.46 -30.56 -27.63
C VAL A 83 3.08 -29.39 -28.40
N LYS A 84 4.14 -28.80 -27.84
CA LYS A 84 5.07 -27.93 -28.59
C LYS A 84 6.50 -28.29 -28.21
N LEU A 85 6.85 -29.56 -28.38
CA LEU A 85 8.25 -29.98 -28.51
C LEU A 85 8.49 -31.11 -29.53
N THR A 86 7.45 -31.55 -30.24
CA THR A 86 7.58 -32.37 -31.45
C THR A 86 6.57 -31.85 -32.47
N ASP A 87 6.93 -31.94 -33.74
CA ASP A 87 6.09 -31.61 -34.91
C ASP A 87 6.12 -30.15 -35.35
N ALA A 88 7.34 -29.65 -35.51
CA ALA A 88 7.68 -28.70 -36.57
C ALA A 88 8.03 -29.48 -37.86
N GLN A 89 7.06 -30.16 -38.47
CA GLN A 89 7.07 -30.54 -39.89
C GLN A 89 5.75 -31.21 -40.25
N GLU A 90 5.15 -30.78 -41.37
CA GLU A 90 4.01 -31.41 -42.05
C GLU A 90 2.65 -31.41 -41.35
N HIS A 91 1.97 -30.26 -41.37
CA HIS A 91 0.63 -30.19 -41.97
C HIS A 91 0.23 -28.72 -42.11
N ALA A 92 0.70 -28.10 -43.20
CA ALA A 92 -0.10 -27.10 -43.85
C ALA A 92 -1.28 -27.83 -44.50
N GLN A 93 -2.46 -27.20 -44.45
CA GLN A 93 -3.68 -27.53 -45.19
C GLN A 93 -4.70 -28.39 -44.42
N GLU A 94 -5.95 -27.90 -44.47
CA GLU A 94 -7.21 -28.50 -44.01
C GLU A 94 -7.59 -28.32 -42.53
N HIS A 95 -8.16 -27.16 -42.18
CA HIS A 95 -9.49 -27.08 -41.59
C HIS A 95 -9.92 -25.60 -41.50
N ALA A 96 -10.59 -25.15 -42.57
CA ALA A 96 -11.54 -24.06 -42.45
C ALA A 96 -12.82 -24.64 -41.82
N GLN A 97 -13.55 -23.78 -41.11
CA GLN A 97 -14.96 -23.97 -40.72
C GLN A 97 -15.19 -24.71 -39.39
N GLU A 98 -15.08 -23.97 -38.27
CA GLU A 98 -15.97 -24.20 -37.14
C GLU A 98 -16.40 -22.86 -36.52
N HIS A 99 -17.71 -22.77 -36.33
CA HIS A 99 -18.53 -21.58 -36.13
C HIS A 99 -18.18 -20.76 -34.88
N ASP A 100 -17.92 -19.47 -35.09
CA ASP A 100 -18.03 -18.42 -34.09
C ASP A 100 -19.45 -18.39 -33.50
N GLN A 101 -19.58 -18.74 -32.23
CA GLN A 101 -20.61 -18.16 -31.37
C GLN A 101 -19.90 -17.46 -30.21
N GLU A 102 -19.45 -16.24 -30.50
CA GLU A 102 -19.06 -15.28 -29.49
C GLU A 102 -20.26 -15.08 -28.55
N PRO A 103 -20.14 -15.34 -27.24
CA PRO A 103 -21.24 -15.14 -26.32
C PRO A 103 -21.61 -13.66 -26.36
N ALA A 104 -22.86 -13.35 -26.67
CA ALA A 104 -23.37 -11.99 -26.68
C ALA A 104 -23.11 -11.36 -25.30
N VAL A 105 -22.05 -10.57 -25.21
CA VAL A 105 -21.74 -9.80 -24.01
C VAL A 105 -22.81 -8.73 -23.94
N GLU A 106 -23.73 -8.85 -22.98
CA GLU A 106 -24.70 -7.81 -22.69
C GLU A 106 -23.93 -6.53 -22.33
N VAL A 107 -23.86 -5.61 -23.29
CA VAL A 107 -23.23 -4.32 -23.13
C VAL A 107 -24.04 -3.56 -22.09
N VAL A 108 -23.53 -3.50 -20.86
CA VAL A 108 -24.14 -2.68 -19.80
C VAL A 108 -23.97 -1.22 -20.21
N SER A 109 -25.03 -0.67 -20.78
CA SER A 109 -25.15 0.73 -21.15
C SER A 109 -25.04 1.61 -19.90
N SER A 110 -23.87 2.21 -19.67
CA SER A 110 -23.70 3.23 -18.64
C SER A 110 -24.47 4.50 -19.02
N PRO A 111 -25.13 5.18 -18.06
CA PRO A 111 -25.82 6.44 -18.33
C PRO A 111 -24.86 7.62 -18.59
N PHE A 112 -23.57 7.45 -18.32
CA PHE A 112 -22.58 8.51 -18.43
C PHE A 112 -21.86 8.51 -19.78
N LYS A 113 -21.24 9.63 -20.13
CA LYS A 113 -20.35 9.75 -21.30
C LYS A 113 -18.94 10.18 -20.90
N VAL A 114 -17.94 9.75 -21.66
CA VAL A 114 -16.57 10.27 -21.52
C VAL A 114 -16.58 11.80 -21.73
N GLY A 115 -15.94 12.53 -20.81
CA GLY A 115 -15.95 13.99 -20.75
C GLY A 115 -17.07 14.59 -19.89
N GLU A 116 -18.03 13.79 -19.42
CA GLU A 116 -19.11 14.27 -18.57
C GLU A 116 -18.62 14.65 -17.18
N LYS A 117 -19.18 15.72 -16.62
CA LYS A 117 -18.91 16.11 -15.23
C LYS A 117 -19.74 15.25 -14.30
N VAL A 118 -19.08 14.65 -13.33
CA VAL A 118 -19.71 13.76 -12.36
C VAL A 118 -19.37 14.16 -10.93
N LYS A 119 -20.21 13.74 -9.99
CA LYS A 119 -20.00 13.91 -8.55
C LYS A 119 -20.08 12.56 -7.84
N SER A 120 -19.15 12.34 -6.91
CA SER A 120 -19.08 11.16 -6.05
C SER A 120 -18.91 11.57 -4.59
N ILE A 121 -18.84 10.60 -3.70
CA ILE A 121 -18.48 10.82 -2.29
C ILE A 121 -17.08 11.41 -2.09
N TYR A 122 -16.18 11.28 -3.08
CA TYR A 122 -14.82 11.82 -3.04
C TYR A 122 -14.71 13.23 -3.66
N GLY A 123 -15.81 13.75 -4.20
CA GLY A 123 -15.87 15.07 -4.84
C GLY A 123 -16.28 15.00 -6.31
N SER A 124 -16.06 16.12 -7.00
CA SER A 124 -16.45 16.33 -8.40
C SER A 124 -15.29 16.09 -9.36
N GLY A 125 -15.57 15.50 -10.51
CA GLY A 125 -14.57 15.16 -11.52
C GLY A 125 -15.12 15.07 -12.94
N ILE A 126 -14.29 14.60 -13.87
CA ILE A 126 -14.62 14.41 -15.28
C ILE A 126 -14.41 12.94 -15.66
N VAL A 127 -15.40 12.31 -16.28
CA VAL A 127 -15.32 10.93 -16.75
C VAL A 127 -14.24 10.81 -17.83
N GLU A 128 -13.28 9.92 -17.61
CA GLU A 128 -12.19 9.62 -18.53
C GLU A 128 -12.47 8.35 -19.35
N GLU A 129 -13.03 7.32 -18.71
CA GLU A 129 -13.29 6.01 -19.33
C GLU A 129 -14.52 5.36 -18.67
N ILE A 130 -15.26 4.57 -19.46
CA ILE A 130 -16.34 3.72 -18.99
C ILE A 130 -16.03 2.30 -19.44
N ARG A 131 -15.96 1.38 -18.49
CA ARG A 131 -15.67 -0.02 -18.76
C ARG A 131 -16.94 -0.83 -19.01
N ASN A 132 -16.77 -1.96 -19.70
CA ASN A 132 -17.86 -2.89 -20.02
C ASN A 132 -18.51 -3.53 -18.78
N ASP A 133 -17.83 -3.47 -17.62
CA ASP A 133 -18.34 -3.96 -16.33
C ASP A 133 -19.21 -2.93 -15.58
N GLY A 134 -19.43 -1.74 -16.15
CA GLY A 134 -20.17 -0.65 -15.51
C GLY A 134 -19.33 0.23 -14.59
N THR A 135 -18.01 0.02 -14.51
CA THR A 135 -17.09 0.91 -13.79
C THR A 135 -16.89 2.21 -14.56
N VAL A 136 -17.11 3.32 -13.88
CA VAL A 136 -16.84 4.68 -14.35
C VAL A 136 -15.51 5.14 -13.76
N ILE A 137 -14.58 5.52 -14.65
CA ILE A 137 -13.29 6.08 -14.29
C ILE A 137 -13.35 7.58 -14.50
N PHE A 138 -13.06 8.36 -13.46
CA PHE A 138 -13.07 9.82 -13.54
C PHE A 138 -11.93 10.46 -12.76
N ILE A 139 -11.52 11.65 -13.19
CA ILE A 139 -10.45 12.44 -12.60
C ILE A 139 -11.07 13.52 -11.70
N LEU A 140 -10.67 13.59 -10.43
CA LEU A 140 -11.13 14.64 -9.51
C LEU A 140 -10.52 16.00 -9.87
N ASN A 141 -11.35 17.05 -9.89
CA ASN A 141 -10.91 18.39 -10.27
C ASN A 141 -10.13 19.13 -9.17
N ASN A 142 -10.48 18.90 -7.91
CA ASN A 142 -9.96 19.65 -6.76
C ASN A 142 -8.94 18.88 -5.92
N TRP A 143 -8.48 17.72 -6.39
CA TRP A 143 -7.55 16.86 -5.68
C TRP A 143 -6.31 16.63 -6.53
N GLU A 144 -5.16 16.98 -5.98
CA GLU A 144 -3.84 16.80 -6.58
C GLU A 144 -2.95 16.15 -5.53
N LEU A 145 -2.34 15.02 -5.89
CA LEU A 145 -1.36 14.35 -5.05
C LEU A 145 -0.04 15.13 -5.07
N ALA A 146 0.89 14.75 -4.20
CA ALA A 146 2.26 15.22 -4.31
C ALA A 146 2.80 15.03 -5.74
N TYR A 147 3.63 15.96 -6.19
CA TYR A 147 4.22 15.99 -7.54
C TYR A 147 3.22 16.22 -8.69
N GLY A 148 2.04 16.77 -8.40
CA GLY A 148 1.10 17.24 -9.42
C GLY A 148 0.26 16.15 -10.09
N SER A 149 0.29 14.93 -9.54
CA SER A 149 -0.48 13.82 -10.10
C SER A 149 -1.97 13.98 -9.78
N LYS A 150 -2.82 13.84 -10.80
CA LYS A 150 -4.28 13.88 -10.64
C LYS A 150 -4.81 12.59 -10.04
N VAL A 151 -5.81 12.69 -9.16
CA VAL A 151 -6.45 11.52 -8.54
C VAL A 151 -7.46 10.91 -9.51
N LYS A 152 -7.27 9.63 -9.85
CA LYS A 152 -8.24 8.81 -10.60
C LYS A 152 -9.09 7.98 -9.65
N CYS A 153 -10.39 8.01 -9.85
CA CYS A 153 -11.36 7.19 -9.11
C CYS A 153 -11.94 6.12 -10.02
N TYR A 154 -12.19 4.93 -9.45
CA TYR A 154 -12.81 3.79 -10.12
C TYR A 154 -14.05 3.42 -9.32
N LEU A 155 -15.24 3.80 -9.79
CA LEU A 155 -16.50 3.57 -9.07
C LEU A 155 -17.54 2.97 -9.99
N ASN A 156 -18.44 2.15 -9.43
CA ASN A 156 -19.61 1.70 -10.15
C ASN A 156 -20.53 2.90 -10.49
N ALA A 157 -21.28 2.79 -11.59
CA ALA A 157 -22.16 3.86 -12.07
C ALA A 157 -23.20 4.31 -11.02
N ASP A 158 -23.63 3.45 -10.10
CA ASP A 158 -24.59 3.78 -9.03
C ASP A 158 -24.00 4.69 -7.93
N ALA A 159 -22.68 4.68 -7.75
CA ALA A 159 -21.95 5.53 -6.81
C ALA A 159 -21.59 6.91 -7.38
N VAL A 160 -21.96 7.15 -8.64
CA VAL A 160 -21.66 8.38 -9.39
C VAL A 160 -22.97 9.07 -9.76
N LYS A 161 -23.01 10.39 -9.62
CA LYS A 161 -24.17 11.21 -10.03
C LYS A 161 -23.74 12.19 -11.11
N ALA A 162 -24.61 12.42 -12.10
CA ALA A 162 -24.41 13.48 -13.08
C ALA A 162 -24.31 14.82 -12.34
N ASN A 163 -23.31 15.63 -12.70
CA ASN A 163 -23.14 16.95 -12.14
C ASN A 163 -23.76 17.96 -13.09
N ASP A 164 -25.04 18.24 -12.90
CA ASP A 164 -25.89 19.08 -13.79
C ASP A 164 -25.48 20.57 -13.83
N GLY A 165 -24.30 20.92 -13.31
CA GLY A 165 -23.83 22.30 -13.27
C GLY A 165 -24.63 23.19 -12.31
N SER A 166 -25.55 22.61 -11.52
CA SER A 166 -26.13 23.30 -10.38
C SER A 166 -24.99 23.62 -9.43
N ALA A 167 -24.60 24.89 -9.42
CA ALA A 167 -23.54 25.39 -8.57
C ALA A 167 -23.86 25.06 -7.11
N ASP A 168 -23.25 23.99 -6.61
CA ASP A 168 -22.96 23.82 -5.20
C ASP A 168 -22.02 24.96 -4.80
N THR A 169 -22.62 26.14 -4.70
CA THR A 169 -22.10 27.21 -3.87
C THR A 169 -22.04 26.57 -2.49
N PRO A 170 -20.85 26.36 -1.91
CA PRO A 170 -20.77 25.82 -0.56
C PRO A 170 -21.71 26.66 0.31
N PRO A 171 -22.56 26.04 1.16
CA PRO A 171 -23.45 26.80 2.01
C PRO A 171 -22.61 27.87 2.72
N PRO A 172 -23.05 29.14 2.71
CA PRO A 172 -22.30 30.20 3.34
C PRO A 172 -21.95 29.73 4.76
N PRO A 173 -20.69 29.88 5.19
CA PRO A 173 -20.31 29.49 6.53
C PRO A 173 -21.33 30.07 7.51
N PRO A 174 -21.84 29.29 8.48
CA PRO A 174 -22.86 29.76 9.40
C PRO A 174 -22.41 31.11 9.96
N ALA A 175 -23.28 32.12 9.81
CA ALA A 175 -23.02 33.49 10.23
C ALA A 175 -22.57 33.45 11.69
N SER A 176 -21.26 33.58 11.90
CA SER A 176 -20.68 33.57 13.24
C SER A 176 -21.21 34.80 13.93
N SER A 177 -22.05 34.57 14.93
CA SER A 177 -22.58 35.60 15.81
C SER A 177 -21.39 36.32 16.42
N GLN A 178 -21.15 37.54 15.95
CA GLN A 178 -20.01 38.35 16.35
C GLN A 178 -20.24 38.81 17.80
N ALA A 179 -19.80 37.97 18.75
CA ALA A 179 -19.66 38.37 20.13
C ALA A 179 -18.65 39.52 20.20
N THR A 180 -19.00 40.56 20.94
CA THR A 180 -18.16 41.73 21.21
C THR A 180 -16.76 41.27 21.62
N PRO A 181 -15.68 41.72 20.92
CA PRO A 181 -14.34 41.29 21.25
C PRO A 181 -14.02 41.75 22.67
N THR A 182 -13.89 40.79 23.59
CA THR A 182 -13.15 41.01 24.82
C THR A 182 -11.74 41.42 24.40
N PRO A 183 -11.18 42.53 24.91
CA PRO A 183 -9.84 42.97 24.52
C PRO A 183 -8.87 41.80 24.66
N ALA A 184 -8.33 41.35 23.53
CA ALA A 184 -7.43 40.22 23.50
C ALA A 184 -6.26 40.53 24.44
N PRO A 185 -5.94 39.64 25.40
CA PRO A 185 -4.77 39.82 26.24
C PRO A 185 -3.57 40.05 25.33
N ALA A 186 -2.74 41.04 25.66
CA ALA A 186 -1.54 41.36 24.90
C ALA A 186 -0.80 40.05 24.57
N PRO A 187 -0.39 39.84 23.30
CA PRO A 187 0.21 38.58 22.87
C PRO A 187 1.37 38.29 23.82
N THR A 188 1.24 37.21 24.59
CA THR A 188 2.33 36.74 25.43
C THR A 188 3.49 36.47 24.47
N PRO A 189 4.67 37.06 24.67
CA PRO A 189 5.79 36.89 23.75
C PRO A 189 5.99 35.40 23.52
N SER A 190 5.86 34.98 22.26
CA SER A 190 6.06 33.59 21.87
C SER A 190 7.45 33.19 22.36
N PRO A 191 7.59 32.14 23.17
CA PRO A 191 8.89 31.74 23.67
C PRO A 191 9.83 31.55 22.48
N ALA A 192 11.04 32.09 22.60
CA ALA A 192 12.06 31.92 21.58
C ALA A 192 12.17 30.42 21.26
N PRO A 193 12.18 30.03 19.97
CA PRO A 193 12.21 28.62 19.61
C PRO A 193 13.44 27.97 20.24
N ASN A 194 13.22 26.86 20.96
CA ASN A 194 14.31 26.08 21.51
C ASN A 194 15.21 25.63 20.35
N PRO A 195 16.54 25.66 20.53
CA PRO A 195 17.44 25.14 19.52
C PRO A 195 17.12 23.65 19.25
N PRO A 196 17.14 23.21 17.98
CA PRO A 196 16.81 21.83 17.64
C PRO A 196 17.78 20.87 18.33
N LYS A 197 17.23 19.82 18.94
CA LYS A 197 17.98 18.78 19.68
C LYS A 197 19.00 18.04 18.81
N PHE A 198 18.72 17.91 17.52
CA PHE A 198 19.60 17.23 16.57
C PHE A 198 20.01 18.17 15.43
N GLY A 199 21.28 18.12 15.02
CA GLY A 199 21.79 18.89 13.88
C GLY A 199 21.62 18.16 12.55
N ALA A 200 21.71 18.89 11.44
CA ALA A 200 21.85 18.29 10.12
C ALA A 200 23.05 17.33 10.07
N ASN A 201 22.93 16.27 9.27
CA ASN A 201 23.83 15.13 9.16
C ASN A 201 23.99 14.26 10.42
N SER A 202 23.22 14.50 11.48
CA SER A 202 23.20 13.61 12.64
C SER A 202 22.51 12.29 12.28
N PHE A 203 23.09 11.18 12.71
CA PHE A 203 22.43 9.88 12.69
C PHE A 203 21.34 9.86 13.76
N VAL A 204 20.20 9.22 13.46
CA VAL A 204 19.07 9.07 14.38
C VAL A 204 18.40 7.71 14.19
N SER A 205 17.85 7.18 15.27
CA SER A 205 16.94 6.03 15.26
C SER A 205 15.50 6.53 15.22
N THR A 206 14.70 5.98 14.32
CA THR A 206 13.27 6.27 14.14
C THR A 206 12.44 5.00 14.34
N PRO A 207 11.11 5.08 14.50
CA PRO A 207 10.22 3.90 14.48
C PRO A 207 10.33 3.09 13.19
N TYR A 208 10.80 3.72 12.11
CA TYR A 208 11.02 3.12 10.80
C TYR A 208 12.50 2.74 10.61
N GLY A 209 13.30 2.64 11.67
CA GLY A 209 14.72 2.27 11.58
C GLY A 209 15.67 3.47 11.53
N GLU A 210 16.89 3.22 11.09
CA GLU A 210 18.00 4.17 11.17
C GLU A 210 17.98 5.19 10.01
N GLY A 211 18.23 6.45 10.33
CA GLY A 211 18.24 7.55 9.37
C GLY A 211 19.35 8.57 9.59
N VAL A 212 19.39 9.55 8.70
CA VAL A 212 20.23 10.74 8.78
C VAL A 212 19.33 11.96 8.67
N ILE A 213 19.49 12.93 9.56
CA ILE A 213 18.78 14.21 9.45
C ILE A 213 19.38 14.98 8.28
N LEU A 214 18.56 15.30 7.29
CA LEU A 214 18.94 16.19 6.19
C LEU A 214 18.79 17.66 6.62
N GLU A 215 17.70 17.97 7.33
CA GLU A 215 17.36 19.34 7.73
C GLU A 215 16.63 19.33 9.08
N ALA A 216 17.01 20.26 9.98
CA ALA A 216 16.32 20.52 11.23
C ALA A 216 15.51 21.81 11.08
N ARG A 217 14.18 21.73 11.26
CA ARG A 217 13.25 22.85 11.13
C ARG A 217 12.71 23.23 12.50
N ALA A 218 12.02 24.37 12.57
CA ALA A 218 11.49 24.88 13.84
C ALA A 218 10.46 23.93 14.50
N SER A 219 9.72 23.15 13.70
CA SER A 219 8.66 22.25 14.18
C SER A 219 9.00 20.76 14.12
N ASP A 220 9.92 20.35 13.22
CA ASP A 220 10.18 18.95 12.88
C ASP A 220 11.53 18.77 12.16
N TYR A 221 11.81 17.54 11.72
CA TYR A 221 13.05 17.14 11.07
C TYR A 221 12.77 16.42 9.76
N VAL A 222 13.60 16.69 8.75
CA VAL A 222 13.63 15.94 7.48
C VAL A 222 14.66 14.82 7.63
N VAL A 223 14.21 13.56 7.61
CA VAL A 223 15.05 12.39 7.88
C VAL A 223 15.08 11.47 6.66
N GLN A 224 16.27 11.18 6.13
CA GLN A 224 16.43 10.16 5.10
C GLN A 224 16.82 8.83 5.74
N LEU A 225 16.04 7.78 5.48
CA LEU A 225 16.32 6.45 6.01
C LEU A 225 17.54 5.81 5.32
N LYS A 226 18.28 4.99 6.06
CA LYS A 226 19.43 4.25 5.50
C LYS A 226 18.93 3.12 4.61
N ARG A 227 19.71 2.85 3.55
CA ARG A 227 19.48 1.76 2.59
C ARG A 227 19.47 0.38 3.26
N SER A 228 20.26 0.22 4.32
CA SER A 228 20.31 -1.02 5.11
C SER A 228 19.01 -1.34 5.85
N THR A 229 18.15 -0.34 6.07
CA THR A 229 16.85 -0.52 6.74
C THR A 229 15.69 -0.41 5.76
N TRP A 230 15.79 0.45 4.76
CA TRP A 230 14.74 0.68 3.77
C TRP A 230 15.29 1.02 2.40
N GLU A 231 14.70 0.42 1.38
CA GLU A 231 14.93 0.75 -0.03
C GLU A 231 13.58 0.75 -0.73
N LEU A 232 13.19 1.88 -1.32
CA LEU A 232 12.03 1.94 -2.20
C LEU A 232 12.39 1.33 -3.56
N ALA A 233 11.38 1.15 -4.40
CA ALA A 233 11.61 0.81 -5.80
C ALA A 233 12.66 1.75 -6.42
N TYR A 234 13.48 1.20 -7.32
CA TYR A 234 14.56 1.91 -8.01
C TYR A 234 15.70 2.42 -7.10
N GLY A 235 15.88 1.83 -5.91
CA GLY A 235 17.00 2.16 -5.04
C GLY A 235 16.87 3.52 -4.34
N GLN A 236 15.69 4.13 -4.39
CA GLN A 236 15.43 5.39 -3.72
C GLN A 236 15.36 5.20 -2.20
N ARG A 237 15.83 6.20 -1.47
CA ARG A 237 15.82 6.21 0.00
C ARG A 237 14.62 7.02 0.46
N PRO A 238 13.71 6.46 1.29
CA PRO A 238 12.59 7.21 1.83
C PRO A 238 13.07 8.45 2.59
N THR A 239 12.37 9.57 2.39
CA THR A 239 12.52 10.80 3.17
C THR A 239 11.26 11.01 3.98
N LEU A 240 11.41 11.18 5.29
CA LEU A 240 10.32 11.33 6.24
C LEU A 240 10.38 12.71 6.92
N TYR A 241 9.22 13.20 7.33
CA TYR A 241 9.08 14.39 8.15
C TYR A 241 8.64 13.94 9.54
N LEU A 242 9.54 14.03 10.52
CA LEU A 242 9.35 13.44 11.84
C LEU A 242 9.48 14.49 12.94
N SER A 243 8.63 14.37 13.96
CA SER A 243 8.70 15.23 15.15
C SER A 243 9.83 14.77 16.08
N GLU A 244 10.34 15.66 16.93
CA GLU A 244 11.48 15.35 17.82
C GLU A 244 11.25 14.12 18.70
N ARG A 245 10.00 13.90 19.14
CA ARG A 245 9.62 12.74 19.98
C ARG A 245 9.78 11.40 19.28
N ASP A 246 9.82 11.39 17.94
CA ASP A 246 9.98 10.19 17.12
C ASP A 246 11.46 9.92 16.81
N LEU A 247 12.37 10.78 17.28
CA LEU A 247 13.80 10.66 17.07
C LEU A 247 14.50 10.29 18.38
N ALA A 248 15.27 9.22 18.32
CA ALA A 248 16.24 8.88 19.35
C ALA A 248 17.65 9.08 18.81
N ALA A 249 18.58 9.51 19.68
CA ALA A 249 19.99 9.36 19.37
C ALA A 249 20.25 7.88 19.04
N PRO A 250 21.04 7.57 17.99
CA PRO A 250 21.34 6.21 17.61
C PRO A 250 21.91 5.56 18.85
N THR A 251 21.27 4.49 19.30
CA THR A 251 21.82 3.68 20.38
C THR A 251 23.18 3.22 19.86
N GLY A 252 24.24 3.81 20.41
CA GLY A 252 25.53 3.92 19.75
C GLY A 252 26.02 2.60 19.17
N LEU A 253 26.86 2.70 18.14
CA LEU A 253 27.52 1.61 17.43
C LEU A 253 27.61 0.32 18.26
N VAL A 254 26.59 -0.54 18.15
CA VAL A 254 26.48 -1.67 19.07
C VAL A 254 27.66 -2.60 18.81
N ARG A 255 28.56 -2.69 19.78
CA ARG A 255 29.77 -3.51 19.71
C ARG A 255 29.42 -4.93 20.13
N GLY A 256 30.23 -5.89 19.68
CA GLY A 256 30.20 -7.23 20.24
C GLY A 256 30.41 -7.14 21.76
N GLY A 257 29.46 -7.66 22.54
CA GLY A 257 29.43 -7.59 24.00
C GLY A 257 28.44 -6.57 24.58
N ASP A 258 27.86 -5.69 23.78
CA ASP A 258 26.92 -4.68 24.29
C ASP A 258 25.57 -5.31 24.68
N LYS A 259 25.03 -4.85 25.82
CA LYS A 259 23.67 -5.20 26.25
C LYS A 259 22.67 -4.44 25.39
N VAL A 260 21.81 -5.19 24.69
CA VAL A 260 20.71 -4.64 23.90
C VAL A 260 19.37 -5.09 24.45
N ARG A 261 18.34 -4.29 24.22
CA ARG A 261 16.95 -4.64 24.48
C ARG A 261 16.20 -4.62 23.16
N SER A 262 15.74 -5.79 22.72
CA SER A 262 14.83 -5.92 21.59
C SER A 262 13.39 -6.05 22.09
N ILE A 263 12.43 -6.05 21.17
CA ILE A 263 11.03 -6.42 21.45
C ILE A 263 10.89 -7.84 22.01
N TYR A 264 11.90 -8.70 21.82
CA TYR A 264 11.95 -10.08 22.30
C TYR A 264 12.69 -10.25 23.63
N GLY A 265 13.17 -9.17 24.25
CA GLY A 265 13.84 -9.20 25.54
C GLY A 265 15.24 -8.61 25.55
N ARG A 266 15.95 -8.82 26.67
CA ARG A 266 17.33 -8.33 26.88
C ARG A 266 18.33 -9.38 26.39
N GLY A 267 19.35 -8.96 25.66
CA GLY A 267 20.40 -9.84 25.14
C GLY A 267 21.74 -9.13 25.02
N TYR A 268 22.73 -9.85 24.50
CA TYR A 268 24.05 -9.32 24.18
C TYR A 268 24.30 -9.48 22.69
N VAL A 269 24.91 -8.48 22.05
CA VAL A 269 25.33 -8.61 20.65
C VAL A 269 26.57 -9.49 20.58
N LEU A 270 26.48 -10.65 19.93
CA LEU A 270 27.58 -11.62 19.90
C LEU A 270 28.69 -11.24 18.91
N SER A 271 28.31 -10.73 17.74
CA SER A 271 29.25 -10.19 16.76
C SER A 271 28.47 -9.34 15.75
N ARG A 272 29.16 -8.39 15.11
CA ARG A 272 28.61 -7.63 13.99
C ARG A 272 29.13 -8.25 12.70
N ARG A 273 28.24 -8.67 11.81
CA ARG A 273 28.61 -8.80 10.39
C ARG A 273 28.76 -7.39 9.85
N GLY A 274 29.99 -6.93 9.70
CA GLY A 274 30.28 -5.73 8.93
C GLY A 274 29.93 -5.96 7.45
N PRO A 275 29.56 -4.92 6.69
CA PRO A 275 29.66 -5.00 5.24
C PRO A 275 31.16 -5.14 4.91
N ASN A 276 31.51 -6.20 4.18
CA ASN A 276 32.79 -6.25 3.47
C ASN A 276 32.77 -5.23 2.32
#